data_AF-A0A0D2ZZV8-F1
#
_entry.id   AF-A0A0D2ZZV8-F1
#
_cell.length_a   1.000
_cell.length_b   1.000
_cell.length_c   1.000
_cell.angle_alpha   90.00
_cell.angle_beta   90.00
_cell.angle_gamma   90.00
#
_symmetry.space_group_name_H-M   'P 1'
#
loop_
_entity.id
_entity.type
_entity.pdbx_description
1 polymer ?
#
loop_
_entity_poly.entity_id
_entity_poly.type
_entity_poly.pdbx_seq_one_letter_code
_entity_poly.pdbx_strand_id
1 'polypeptide(L)'
;MIANGARIPIEGVGNLKLFEKNSPAFYLPQFTSNLISVKKATIDLDCQVVFRPNEVEFQDLKTGRVIGRGDSRNQLYHLQTAKNSNPIDSICLSSTAD
;
A
#
# COMPACT_ATOMS: atom_id res chain seq x y z
N MET A 1 4.76 -23.87 4.21
CA MET A 1 3.37 -23.37 4.12
C MET A 1 3.39 -22.09 3.30
N ILE A 2 2.52 -21.94 2.31
CA ILE A 2 2.45 -20.78 1.40
C ILE A 2 1.18 -19.99 1.73
N ALA A 3 1.26 -18.66 1.78
CA ALA A 3 0.09 -17.81 1.99
C ALA A 3 -0.78 -17.83 0.72
N ASN A 4 -1.93 -18.53 0.76
CA ASN A 4 -2.84 -18.69 -0.38
C ASN A 4 -4.22 -18.03 -0.15
N GLY A 5 -4.42 -17.32 0.97
CA GLY A 5 -5.66 -16.60 1.27
C GLY A 5 -6.88 -17.48 1.61
N ALA A 6 -6.80 -18.81 1.54
CA ALA A 6 -7.97 -19.69 1.66
C ALA A 6 -8.68 -19.66 3.03
N ARG A 7 -8.02 -19.11 4.06
CA ARG A 7 -8.53 -19.06 5.45
C ARG A 7 -8.81 -17.65 5.95
N ILE A 8 -8.59 -16.63 5.13
CA ILE A 8 -8.74 -15.23 5.54
C ILE A 8 -9.97 -14.67 4.82
N PRO A 9 -11.08 -14.40 5.53
CA PRO A 9 -12.27 -13.83 4.90
C PRO A 9 -12.02 -12.39 4.47
N ILE A 10 -12.53 -12.04 3.28
CA ILE A 10 -12.70 -10.65 2.85
C ILE A 10 -14.03 -10.18 3.41
N GLU A 11 -14.02 -9.20 4.31
CA GLU A 11 -15.23 -8.68 4.95
C GLU A 11 -15.79 -7.43 4.25
N GLY A 12 -15.03 -6.84 3.32
CA GLY A 12 -15.49 -5.70 2.55
C GLY A 12 -14.49 -5.23 1.50
N VAL A 13 -14.88 -4.20 0.76
CA VAL A 13 -14.04 -3.48 -0.20
C VAL A 13 -14.13 -1.99 0.10
N GLY A 14 -12.99 -1.34 0.22
CA GLY A 14 -12.86 0.10 0.39
C GLY A 14 -11.99 0.73 -0.70
N ASN A 15 -11.81 2.04 -0.63
CA ASN A 15 -10.86 2.77 -1.48
C ASN A 15 -9.76 3.37 -0.61
N LEU A 16 -8.50 3.12 -0.97
CA LEU A 16 -7.33 3.72 -0.37
C LEU A 16 -6.75 4.79 -1.28
N LYS A 17 -6.18 5.83 -0.69
CA LYS A 17 -5.40 6.82 -1.43
C LYS A 17 -3.92 6.43 -1.39
N LEU A 18 -3.43 5.85 -2.48
CA LEU A 18 -2.03 5.48 -2.66
C LEU A 18 -1.35 6.51 -3.56
N PHE A 19 -0.38 7.25 -3.01
CA PHE A 19 0.37 8.28 -3.73
C PHE A 19 -0.54 9.27 -4.47
N GLU A 20 -1.53 9.79 -3.75
CA GLU A 20 -2.57 10.70 -4.25
C GLU A 20 -3.55 10.12 -5.29
N LYS A 21 -3.47 8.83 -5.61
CA LYS A 21 -4.39 8.12 -6.53
C LYS A 21 -5.27 7.13 -5.75
N ASN A 22 -6.52 6.98 -6.17
CA ASN A 22 -7.45 6.03 -5.53
C ASN A 22 -7.19 4.60 -6.02
N SER A 23 -7.14 3.64 -5.10
CA SER A 23 -6.99 2.21 -5.38
C SER A 23 -7.94 1.39 -4.50
N PRO A 24 -8.78 0.52 -5.09
CA PRO A 24 -9.63 -0.39 -4.33
C PRO A 24 -8.80 -1.34 -3.45
N ALA A 25 -9.26 -1.57 -2.22
CA ALA A 25 -8.59 -2.45 -1.26
C ALA A 25 -9.60 -3.37 -0.57
N PHE A 26 -9.16 -4.59 -0.24
CA PHE A 26 -9.95 -5.52 0.55
C PHE A 26 -9.83 -5.18 2.04
N TYR A 27 -10.96 -5.21 2.74
CA TYR A 27 -11.01 -5.15 4.19
C TYR A 27 -10.81 -6.56 4.77
N LEU A 28 -9.67 -6.72 5.45
CA LEU A 28 -9.21 -7.98 6.04
C LEU A 28 -8.90 -7.74 7.53
N PRO A 29 -9.88 -7.85 8.45
CA PRO A 29 -9.68 -7.46 9.85
C PRO A 29 -8.67 -8.31 10.61
N GLN A 30 -8.36 -9.52 10.11
CA GLN A 30 -7.34 -10.39 10.67
C GLN A 30 -5.90 -9.93 10.35
N PHE A 31 -5.73 -8.92 9.49
CA PHE A 31 -4.42 -8.40 9.09
C PHE A 31 -4.06 -7.16 9.89
N THR A 32 -2.88 -7.17 10.52
CA THR A 32 -2.32 -6.00 11.23
C THR A 32 -1.62 -5.02 10.29
N SER A 33 -1.54 -5.33 9.00
CA SER A 33 -0.89 -4.50 7.99
C SER A 33 -1.57 -4.68 6.63
N ASN A 34 -1.66 -3.58 5.89
CA ASN A 34 -2.18 -3.61 4.52
C ASN A 34 -1.15 -4.26 3.58
N LEU A 35 -1.63 -5.15 2.72
CA LEU A 35 -0.83 -5.72 1.65
C LEU A 35 -1.15 -5.02 0.33
N ILE A 36 -0.12 -4.81 -0.48
CA ILE A 36 -0.25 -4.29 -1.85
C ILE A 36 0.14 -5.38 -2.83
N SER A 37 -0.80 -5.69 -3.73
CA SER A 37 -0.49 -6.46 -4.93
C SER A 37 0.20 -5.55 -5.94
N VAL A 38 1.43 -5.90 -6.32
CA VAL A 38 2.21 -5.14 -7.32
C VAL A 38 1.44 -5.03 -8.65
N LYS A 39 0.81 -6.12 -9.09
CA LYS A 39 0.03 -6.13 -10.33
C LYS A 39 -1.18 -5.18 -10.25
N LYS A 40 -1.85 -5.11 -9.10
CA LYS A 40 -2.97 -4.18 -8.91
C LYS A 40 -2.48 -2.73 -8.86
N ALA A 41 -1.41 -2.46 -8.08
CA ALA A 41 -0.86 -1.12 -7.94
C ALA A 41 -0.33 -0.55 -9.25
N THR A 42 0.36 -1.35 -10.07
CA THR A 42 0.86 -0.92 -11.39
C THR A 42 -0.26 -0.49 -12.33
N ILE A 43 -1.42 -1.18 -12.29
CA ILE A 43 -2.60 -0.83 -13.09
C ILE A 43 -3.30 0.41 -12.52
N ASP A 44 -3.61 0.41 -11.22
CA ASP A 44 -4.39 1.48 -10.60
C ASP A 44 -3.67 2.83 -10.62
N LEU A 45 -2.34 2.79 -10.49
CA LEU A 45 -1.50 3.98 -10.40
C LEU A 45 -0.88 4.37 -11.75
N ASP A 46 -1.07 3.59 -12.81
CA ASP A 46 -0.41 3.79 -14.10
C ASP A 46 1.11 3.98 -13.93
N CYS A 47 1.73 3.02 -13.22
CA CYS A 47 3.12 3.11 -12.78
C CYS A 47 3.89 1.80 -13.03
N GLN A 48 5.21 1.89 -13.07
CA GLN A 48 6.11 0.75 -12.89
C GLN A 48 6.66 0.72 -11.46
N VAL A 49 7.07 -0.47 -11.01
CA VAL A 49 7.66 -0.68 -9.69
C VAL A 49 9.07 -1.24 -9.84
N VAL A 50 10.03 -0.61 -9.19
CA VAL A 50 11.43 -1.05 -9.16
C VAL A 50 11.75 -1.54 -7.75
N PHE A 51 12.09 -2.82 -7.63
CA PHE A 51 12.56 -3.41 -6.38
C PHE A 51 14.09 -3.42 -6.34
N ARG A 52 14.65 -2.83 -5.29
CA ARG A 52 16.07 -2.90 -4.95
C ARG A 52 16.20 -3.53 -3.57
N PRO A 53 17.35 -4.12 -3.19
CA PRO A 53 17.48 -4.86 -1.94
C PRO A 53 16.99 -4.13 -0.68
N ASN A 54 17.11 -2.80 -0.65
CA ASN A 54 16.80 -1.98 0.51
C ASN A 54 15.60 -1.04 0.31
N GLU A 55 15.07 -0.93 -0.91
CA GLU A 55 14.02 0.04 -1.22
C GLU A 55 13.14 -0.41 -2.40
N VAL A 56 11.96 0.18 -2.48
CA VAL A 56 11.06 0.06 -3.62
C VAL A 56 10.66 1.45 -4.10
N GLU A 57 10.62 1.64 -5.42
CA GLU A 57 10.16 2.89 -6.03
C GLU A 57 8.99 2.63 -6.98
N PHE A 58 7.99 3.51 -6.93
CA PHE A 58 6.85 3.56 -7.84
C PHE A 58 7.06 4.76 -8.75
N GLN A 59 7.14 4.52 -10.06
CA GLN A 59 7.42 5.55 -11.06
C GLN A 59 6.27 5.63 -12.04
N ASP A 60 5.67 6.82 -12.16
CA ASP A 60 4.57 7.09 -13.08
C ASP A 60 5.02 6.87 -14.53
N LEU A 61 4.27 6.08 -15.30
CA LEU A 61 4.65 5.65 -16.65
C LEU A 61 4.65 6.81 -17.65
N LYS A 62 3.77 7.81 -17.46
CA LYS A 62 3.63 8.94 -18.38
C LYS A 62 4.74 9.97 -18.19
N THR A 63 5.04 10.29 -16.94
CA THR A 63 5.94 11.39 -16.59
C THR A 63 7.36 10.92 -16.24
N GLY A 64 7.55 9.63 -15.96
CA GLY A 64 8.80 9.10 -15.43
C GLY A 64 9.13 9.61 -14.02
N ARG A 65 8.22 10.29 -13.33
CA ARG A 65 8.47 10.80 -11.97
C ARG A 65 8.24 9.70 -10.95
N VAL A 66 9.08 9.68 -9.91
CA VAL A 66 8.84 8.83 -8.73
C VAL A 66 7.66 9.41 -7.96
N ILE A 67 6.60 8.63 -7.84
CA ILE A 67 5.35 9.01 -7.14
C ILE A 67 5.27 8.37 -5.75
N GLY A 68 6.05 7.32 -5.50
CA GLY A 68 6.02 6.59 -4.24
C GLY A 68 7.33 5.89 -3.95
N ARG A 69 7.64 5.73 -2.67
CA ARG A 69 8.82 5.01 -2.19
C ARG A 69 8.46 4.11 -1.02
N GLY A 70 9.29 3.11 -0.76
CA GLY A 70 9.25 2.33 0.46
C GLY A 70 10.63 1.82 0.83
N ASP A 71 10.84 1.59 2.12
CA ASP A 71 12.10 1.09 2.67
C ASP A 71 11.95 -0.36 3.10
N SER A 72 13.02 -1.14 3.01
CA SER A 72 13.06 -2.51 3.52
C SER A 72 13.17 -2.52 5.05
N ARG A 73 12.27 -3.24 5.71
CA ARG A 73 12.30 -3.53 7.16
C ARG A 73 11.83 -4.96 7.37
N ASN A 74 12.57 -5.74 8.17
CA ASN A 74 12.20 -7.12 8.50
C ASN A 74 11.87 -7.98 7.26
N GLN A 75 12.67 -7.86 6.19
CA GLN A 75 12.47 -8.57 4.92
C GLN A 75 11.18 -8.18 4.15
N LEU A 76 10.54 -7.06 4.49
CA LEU A 76 9.36 -6.52 3.83
C LEU A 76 9.60 -5.08 3.37
N TYR A 77 8.95 -4.67 2.28
CA TYR A 77 8.96 -3.27 1.85
C TYR A 77 7.80 -2.52 2.51
N HIS A 78 8.13 -1.51 3.31
CA HIS A 78 7.16 -0.62 3.94
C HIS A 78 7.08 0.67 3.13
N LEU A 79 5.90 0.97 2.59
CA LEU A 79 5.69 2.19 1.82
C LEU A 79 5.73 3.43 2.73
N GLN A 80 6.42 4.47 2.27
CA GLN A 80 6.41 5.77 2.92
C GLN A 80 5.05 6.41 2.69
N THR A 81 4.28 6.61 3.76
CA THR A 81 3.07 7.44 3.72
C THR A 81 3.48 8.86 3.35
N ALA A 82 2.67 9.54 2.52
CA ALA A 82 2.88 10.94 2.20
C ALA A 82 3.07 11.73 3.51
N LYS A 83 4.20 12.43 3.61
CA LYS A 83 4.53 13.25 4.76
C LYS A 83 3.50 14.37 4.85
N ASN A 84 2.47 14.19 5.66
CA ASN A 84 1.84 15.33 6.31
C ASN A 84 2.93 15.88 7.22
N SER A 85 3.43 17.07 6.92
CA SER A 85 4.32 17.80 7.81
C SER A 85 3.55 18.14 9.09
N ASN A 86 3.53 17.22 10.07
CA ASN A 86 3.36 17.39 11.52
C ASN A 86 3.41 15.99 12.20
N PRO A 87 4.25 15.75 13.23
CA PRO A 87 4.48 14.41 13.78
C PRO A 87 3.36 13.78 14.62
N ILE A 88 2.12 14.29 14.58
CA ILE A 88 1.08 13.88 15.55
C ILE A 88 -0.16 13.21 14.92
N ASP A 89 -0.49 13.43 13.65
CA ASP A 89 -1.73 12.87 13.07
C ASP A 89 -1.47 12.05 11.80
N SER A 90 -0.82 10.90 11.93
CA SER A 90 -0.83 9.86 10.90
C SER A 90 -1.38 8.56 11.47
N ILE A 91 -2.56 8.68 12.08
CA ILE A 91 -3.40 7.54 12.44
C ILE A 91 -4.16 7.16 11.18
N CYS A 92 -3.95 5.93 10.71
CA CYS A 92 -4.94 5.26 9.88
C CYS A 92 -6.20 5.16 10.74
N LEU A 93 -7.15 6.09 10.57
CA LEU A 93 -8.41 6.07 11.30
C LEU A 93 -9.19 4.83 10.87
N SER A 94 -9.03 3.74 11.62
CA SER A 94 -10.03 2.69 11.70
C SER A 94 -11.24 3.31 12.40
N SER A 95 -12.33 3.55 11.67
CA SER A 95 -13.59 3.91 12.30
C SER A 95 -14.07 2.72 13.12
N THR A 96 -13.98 2.79 14.44
CA THR A 96 -14.87 2.05 15.32
C THR A 96 -16.16 2.87 15.40
N ALA A 97 -17.21 2.38 14.77
CA ALA A 97 -18.57 2.71 15.15
C ALA A 97 -19.18 1.43 15.72
N ASP A 98 -19.89 1.59 16.83
CA ASP A 98 -20.54 0.58 17.67
C ASP A 98 -21.40 -0.44 16.89
#